data_AF-A0A2U2JEH7-F1
#
_entry.id   AF-A0A2U2JEH7-F1
#
_cell.length_a   1.000
_cell.length_b   1.000
_cell.length_c   1.000
_cell.angle_alpha   90.00
_cell.angle_beta   90.00
_cell.angle_gamma   90.00
#
_symmetry.space_group_name_H-M   'P 1'
#
loop_
_entity.id
_entity.type
_entity.pdbx_description
1 polymer ?
#
loop_
_entity_poly.entity_id
_entity_poly.type
_entity_poly.pdbx_seq_one_letter_code
_entity_poly.pdbx_strand_id
1 'polypeptide(L)'
;MNKSILTILAIALTLFSCSVSQNTVAQTSTDLDNAAIKKSMIKALEWQEAHPVFAIHPTDWTAGAYYTGVARAHKTTKNMMYMAALKNQAVQNNWQTYKRLHHADDVAISYSYLYISKAEKRRNFVDLEPTKKFLDAHLFEDDNWKSGKNPGKEGKTILWWWCDALFMAPPVLNLYAKYTNQPKYLEEMHKFYMQTYNQLYDKEEKLFARDMRFVWKGNKKDLKEKNGKKIFWSRGNGWVLGGLALILDDMPKDYEHRDFYVNLYKEMAARILELQHEDGLWRTSLLSPESFNHGEVSGSGFYTFALAWGINNGFLDKKHASAVKKAWKGLAACQHEDGRVGWVQNIGASPEPASADSWQNFGTGAFLMAGSEVLKLD
;
A
#
# COMPACT_ATOMS: atom_id res chain seq x y z
N MET A 1 -88.98 40.66 35.96
CA MET A 1 -89.61 39.38 36.33
C MET A 1 -88.61 38.25 36.09
N ASN A 2 -88.36 37.45 37.15
CA ASN A 2 -87.79 36.09 37.19
C ASN A 2 -86.41 35.83 36.54
N LYS A 3 -85.32 35.74 37.32
CA LYS A 3 -84.78 34.61 38.15
C LYS A 3 -84.34 33.37 37.35
N SER A 4 -83.02 33.10 37.39
CA SER A 4 -82.34 31.82 37.76
C SER A 4 -80.92 31.82 37.18
N ILE A 5 -79.87 31.99 38.01
CA ILE A 5 -78.97 30.94 38.56
C ILE A 5 -78.42 30.00 37.48
N LEU A 6 -77.10 30.05 37.21
CA LEU A 6 -76.27 28.85 37.01
C LEU A 6 -74.76 29.16 37.14
N THR A 7 -74.19 28.64 38.22
CA THR A 7 -72.89 27.96 38.39
C THR A 7 -71.65 28.43 37.61
N ILE A 8 -70.67 28.96 38.36
CA ILE A 8 -69.28 29.21 37.94
C ILE A 8 -68.49 27.90 38.03
N LEU A 9 -67.92 27.45 36.91
CA LEU A 9 -66.89 26.40 36.89
C LEU A 9 -65.58 27.05 36.40
N ALA A 10 -64.60 27.16 37.29
CA ALA A 10 -63.26 27.66 36.98
C ALA A 10 -62.43 26.52 36.34
N ILE A 11 -62.04 26.71 35.08
CA ILE A 11 -61.08 25.83 34.39
C ILE A 11 -59.71 26.51 34.46
N ALA A 12 -58.80 25.93 35.24
CA ALA A 12 -57.40 26.32 35.26
C ALA A 12 -56.70 25.76 34.01
N LEU A 13 -56.31 26.63 33.09
CA LEU A 13 -55.40 26.29 32.00
C LEU A 13 -53.95 26.29 32.52
N THR A 14 -53.35 25.10 32.60
CA THR A 14 -51.90 24.94 32.75
C THR A 14 -51.24 24.95 31.38
N LEU A 15 -50.55 26.05 31.07
CA LEU A 15 -49.69 26.19 29.89
C LEU A 15 -48.39 25.43 30.13
N PHE A 16 -48.24 24.25 29.52
CA PHE A 16 -46.95 23.57 29.38
C PHE A 16 -46.20 24.18 28.19
N SER A 17 -45.25 25.06 28.48
CA SER A 17 -44.25 25.55 27.53
C SER A 17 -43.17 24.48 27.31
N CYS A 18 -43.28 23.68 26.25
CA CYS A 18 -42.20 22.83 25.76
C CYS A 18 -41.18 23.68 24.97
N SER A 19 -40.13 24.13 25.64
CA SER A 19 -38.89 24.57 24.99
C SER A 19 -38.12 23.33 24.53
N VAL A 20 -38.30 22.94 23.26
CA VAL A 20 -37.46 21.94 22.62
C VAL A 20 -36.14 22.60 22.26
N SER A 21 -35.11 22.39 23.08
CA SER A 21 -33.72 22.70 22.72
C SER A 21 -33.32 21.85 21.52
N GLN A 22 -33.10 22.49 20.37
CA GLN A 22 -32.43 21.89 19.23
C GLN A 22 -30.93 21.77 19.53
N ASN A 23 -30.54 20.68 20.18
CA ASN A 23 -29.17 20.16 20.07
C ASN A 23 -29.11 19.22 18.87
N THR A 24 -29.12 19.77 17.66
CA THR A 24 -28.62 19.04 16.48
C THR A 24 -27.11 19.02 16.53
N VAL A 25 -26.55 18.10 17.32
CA VAL A 25 -25.22 17.57 17.04
C VAL A 25 -25.38 16.80 15.73
N ALA A 26 -24.90 17.37 14.63
CA ALA A 26 -24.79 16.66 13.37
C ALA A 26 -23.83 15.47 13.59
N GLN A 27 -24.37 14.28 13.84
CA GLN A 27 -23.68 13.04 13.56
C GLN A 27 -23.53 12.95 12.04
N THR A 28 -22.45 13.52 11.52
CA THR A 28 -21.97 13.18 10.18
C THR A 28 -21.68 11.68 10.21
N SER A 29 -22.42 10.91 9.40
CA SER A 29 -22.25 9.47 9.30
C SER A 29 -20.78 9.13 9.09
N THR A 30 -20.17 8.46 10.07
CA THR A 30 -18.76 8.05 10.06
C THR A 30 -18.47 6.87 9.15
N ASP A 31 -19.51 6.33 8.51
CA ASP A 31 -19.43 5.10 7.74
C ASP A 31 -19.00 5.35 6.31
N LEU A 32 -18.18 4.43 5.81
CA LEU A 32 -17.68 4.44 4.45
C LEU A 32 -18.77 3.94 3.50
N ASP A 33 -19.01 4.67 2.41
CA ASP A 33 -19.90 4.21 1.35
C ASP A 33 -19.15 3.24 0.43
N ASN A 34 -19.41 1.94 0.61
CA ASN A 34 -18.82 0.88 -0.22
C ASN A 34 -19.16 1.00 -1.71
N ALA A 35 -20.31 1.58 -2.09
CA ALA A 35 -20.65 1.81 -3.49
C ALA A 35 -19.79 2.94 -4.07
N ALA A 36 -19.62 4.05 -3.32
CA ALA A 36 -18.74 5.13 -3.70
C ALA A 36 -17.28 4.68 -3.83
N ILE A 37 -16.78 3.85 -2.91
CA ILE A 37 -15.43 3.28 -2.98
C ILE A 37 -15.25 2.45 -4.25
N LYS A 38 -16.17 1.51 -4.55
CA LYS A 38 -16.10 0.69 -5.76
C LYS A 38 -16.10 1.54 -7.03
N LYS A 39 -16.94 2.57 -7.09
CA LYS A 39 -17.02 3.50 -8.22
C LYS A 39 -15.71 4.28 -8.40
N SER A 40 -15.16 4.79 -7.30
CA SER A 40 -13.89 5.51 -7.27
C SER A 40 -12.72 4.64 -7.76
N MET A 41 -12.64 3.39 -7.31
CA MET A 41 -11.62 2.43 -7.77
C MET A 41 -11.75 2.11 -9.27
N ILE A 42 -12.97 1.95 -9.79
CA ILE A 42 -13.17 1.75 -11.24
C ILE A 42 -12.73 2.97 -12.04
N LYS A 43 -13.10 4.18 -11.62
CA LYS A 43 -12.61 5.40 -12.28
C LYS A 43 -11.09 5.51 -12.28
N ALA A 44 -10.44 5.12 -11.17
CA ALA A 44 -8.98 5.12 -11.08
C ALA A 44 -8.35 4.12 -12.07
N LEU A 45 -8.93 2.92 -12.20
CA LEU A 45 -8.54 1.94 -13.22
C LEU A 45 -8.72 2.51 -14.63
N GLU A 46 -9.92 2.97 -14.97
CA GLU A 46 -10.25 3.48 -16.31
C GLU A 46 -9.30 4.62 -16.73
N TRP A 47 -9.08 5.57 -15.81
CA TRP A 47 -8.18 6.68 -16.05
C TRP A 47 -6.75 6.19 -16.30
N GLN A 48 -6.24 5.28 -15.49
CA GLN A 48 -4.86 4.81 -15.63
C GLN A 48 -4.66 3.94 -16.88
N GLU A 49 -5.64 3.10 -17.25
CA GLU A 49 -5.62 2.32 -18.49
C GLU A 49 -5.63 3.22 -19.73
N ALA A 50 -6.27 4.40 -19.66
CA ALA A 50 -6.24 5.40 -20.72
C ALA A 50 -4.93 6.21 -20.78
N HIS A 51 -4.10 6.16 -19.72
CA HIS A 51 -2.84 6.90 -19.61
C HIS A 51 -1.67 5.97 -19.26
N PRO A 52 -1.33 5.01 -20.15
CA PRO A 52 -0.23 4.08 -19.88
C PRO A 52 1.09 4.84 -19.72
N VAL A 53 1.85 4.48 -18.68
CA VAL A 53 3.18 5.04 -18.38
C VAL A 53 4.08 3.93 -17.86
N PHE A 54 5.37 4.05 -18.11
CA PHE A 54 6.42 3.19 -17.56
C PHE A 54 7.72 3.98 -17.43
N ALA A 55 8.63 3.51 -16.56
CA ALA A 55 9.94 4.10 -16.40
C ALA A 55 10.86 3.74 -17.59
N ILE A 56 10.85 2.45 -17.96
CA ILE A 56 11.73 1.89 -18.99
C ILE A 56 10.95 0.95 -19.91
N HIS A 57 9.98 0.19 -19.39
CA HIS A 57 9.27 -0.82 -20.18
C HIS A 57 7.91 -1.19 -19.55
N PRO A 58 6.90 -1.60 -20.33
CA PRO A 58 5.60 -2.09 -19.80
C PRO A 58 5.66 -3.27 -18.81
N THR A 59 6.83 -3.90 -18.63
CA THR A 59 7.06 -5.00 -17.68
C THR A 59 7.95 -4.58 -16.49
N ASP A 60 8.27 -3.29 -16.36
CA ASP A 60 9.05 -2.79 -15.24
C ASP A 60 8.24 -2.72 -13.93
N TRP A 61 8.92 -2.35 -12.84
CA TRP A 61 8.32 -2.30 -11.51
C TRP A 61 7.14 -1.33 -11.38
N THR A 62 7.08 -0.28 -12.20
CA THR A 62 6.00 0.70 -12.13
C THR A 62 4.68 0.04 -12.54
N ALA A 63 4.72 -0.73 -13.64
CA ALA A 63 3.61 -1.55 -14.10
C ALA A 63 3.35 -2.71 -13.13
N GLY A 64 4.39 -3.34 -12.58
CA GLY A 64 4.24 -4.43 -11.61
C GLY A 64 3.49 -4.01 -10.34
N ALA A 65 3.84 -2.85 -9.78
CA ALA A 65 3.14 -2.29 -8.62
C ALA A 65 1.70 -1.87 -8.96
N TYR A 66 1.49 -1.28 -10.14
CA TYR A 66 0.15 -0.94 -10.63
C TYR A 66 -0.75 -2.17 -10.72
N TYR A 67 -0.35 -3.18 -11.49
CA TYR A 67 -1.15 -4.38 -11.70
C TYR A 67 -1.26 -5.27 -10.46
N THR A 68 -0.35 -5.17 -9.50
CA THR A 68 -0.55 -5.74 -8.15
C THR A 68 -1.78 -5.13 -7.49
N GLY A 69 -1.96 -3.80 -7.56
CA GLY A 69 -3.16 -3.15 -7.06
C GLY A 69 -4.43 -3.54 -7.80
N VAL A 70 -4.37 -3.67 -9.12
CA VAL A 70 -5.47 -4.19 -9.94
C VAL A 70 -5.84 -5.63 -9.51
N ALA A 71 -4.85 -6.48 -9.25
CA ALA A 71 -5.06 -7.85 -8.75
C ALA A 71 -5.73 -7.88 -7.37
N ARG A 72 -5.34 -7.00 -6.44
CA ARG A 72 -6.00 -6.87 -5.12
C ARG A 72 -7.43 -6.36 -5.25
N ALA A 73 -7.66 -5.36 -6.09
CA ALA A 73 -9.00 -4.85 -6.39
C ALA A 73 -9.90 -5.95 -7.00
N HIS A 74 -9.40 -6.75 -7.94
CA HIS A 74 -10.12 -7.93 -8.45
C HIS A 74 -10.39 -8.95 -7.33
N LYS A 75 -9.41 -9.23 -6.45
CA LYS A 75 -9.53 -10.21 -5.37
C LYS A 75 -10.71 -9.90 -4.46
N THR A 76 -10.90 -8.64 -4.10
CA THR A 76 -12.02 -8.17 -3.25
C THR A 76 -13.33 -8.05 -4.02
N THR A 77 -13.33 -7.39 -5.18
CA THR A 77 -14.57 -6.99 -5.85
C THR A 77 -15.14 -8.02 -6.82
N LYS A 78 -14.30 -8.93 -7.33
CA LYS A 78 -14.59 -9.85 -8.45
C LYS A 78 -15.09 -9.14 -9.72
N ASN A 79 -14.88 -7.83 -9.85
CA ASN A 79 -15.31 -7.08 -11.03
C ASN A 79 -14.40 -7.41 -12.23
N MET A 80 -15.03 -7.88 -13.31
CA MET A 80 -14.32 -8.37 -14.50
C MET A 80 -13.51 -7.30 -15.24
N MET A 81 -13.76 -6.01 -15.02
CA MET A 81 -12.92 -4.94 -15.61
C MET A 81 -11.46 -5.03 -15.13
N TYR A 82 -11.23 -5.32 -13.84
CA TYR A 82 -9.89 -5.53 -13.31
C TYR A 82 -9.23 -6.77 -13.94
N MET A 83 -9.98 -7.87 -14.09
CA MET A 83 -9.47 -9.09 -14.74
C MET A 83 -9.16 -8.87 -16.23
N ALA A 84 -9.96 -8.06 -16.93
CA ALA A 84 -9.72 -7.70 -18.31
C ALA A 84 -8.40 -6.93 -18.46
N ALA A 85 -8.16 -5.90 -17.65
CA ALA A 85 -6.89 -5.15 -17.63
C ALA A 85 -5.69 -6.08 -17.34
N LEU A 86 -5.80 -6.93 -16.30
CA LEU A 86 -4.75 -7.89 -15.94
C LEU A 86 -4.39 -8.83 -17.09
N LYS A 87 -5.38 -9.34 -17.82
CA LYS A 87 -5.15 -10.27 -18.93
C LYS A 87 -4.63 -9.57 -20.17
N ASN A 88 -5.11 -8.37 -20.46
CA ASN A 88 -4.67 -7.60 -21.62
C ASN A 88 -3.17 -7.33 -21.55
N GLN A 89 -2.67 -6.78 -20.43
CA GLN A 89 -1.24 -6.53 -20.27
C GLN A 89 -0.42 -7.82 -20.28
N ALA A 90 -0.91 -8.90 -19.67
CA ALA A 90 -0.15 -10.14 -19.58
C ALA A 90 0.06 -10.80 -20.95
N VAL A 91 -0.98 -10.78 -21.79
CA VAL A 91 -0.89 -11.26 -23.18
C VAL A 91 -0.02 -10.33 -24.02
N GLN A 92 -0.16 -9.01 -23.90
CA GLN A 92 0.68 -8.04 -24.61
C GLN A 92 2.16 -8.18 -24.26
N ASN A 93 2.45 -8.44 -22.99
CA ASN A 93 3.81 -8.64 -22.48
C ASN A 93 4.33 -10.06 -22.74
N ASN A 94 3.55 -10.94 -23.36
CA ASN A 94 3.87 -12.36 -23.57
C ASN A 94 4.38 -13.04 -22.28
N TRP A 95 3.74 -12.72 -21.15
CA TRP A 95 4.06 -13.24 -19.81
C TRP A 95 5.51 -13.03 -19.35
N GLN A 96 6.25 -12.10 -19.98
CA GLN A 96 7.65 -11.84 -19.68
C GLN A 96 7.81 -10.94 -18.44
N THR A 97 8.87 -11.21 -17.68
CA THR A 97 9.48 -10.24 -16.76
C THR A 97 10.19 -9.15 -17.57
N TYR A 98 10.76 -8.14 -16.90
CA TYR A 98 11.82 -7.36 -17.53
C TYR A 98 13.17 -8.12 -17.49
N LYS A 99 14.24 -7.54 -18.04
CA LYS A 99 15.38 -8.32 -18.56
C LYS A 99 16.56 -8.48 -17.60
N ARG A 100 16.66 -7.67 -16.53
CA ARG A 100 17.80 -7.65 -15.61
C ARG A 100 17.56 -8.68 -14.50
N LEU A 101 18.03 -9.91 -14.70
CA LEU A 101 17.75 -11.04 -13.81
C LEU A 101 18.24 -10.85 -12.36
N HIS A 102 19.23 -10.00 -12.13
CA HIS A 102 19.70 -9.65 -10.77
C HIS A 102 18.85 -8.57 -10.08
N HIS A 103 17.89 -7.94 -10.77
CA HIS A 103 17.22 -6.71 -10.32
C HIS A 103 15.78 -6.96 -9.86
N ALA A 104 15.49 -6.80 -8.57
CA ALA A 104 14.16 -7.10 -8.00
C ALA A 104 12.99 -6.39 -8.72
N ASP A 105 13.17 -5.14 -9.16
CA ASP A 105 12.18 -4.40 -9.97
C ASP A 105 11.63 -5.20 -11.16
N ASP A 106 12.47 -5.99 -11.82
CA ASP A 106 12.16 -6.59 -13.11
C ASP A 106 11.22 -7.78 -13.01
N VAL A 107 10.94 -8.27 -11.78
CA VAL A 107 10.02 -9.38 -11.52
C VAL A 107 8.69 -8.94 -10.90
N ALA A 108 8.54 -7.68 -10.50
CA ALA A 108 7.32 -7.21 -9.82
C ALA A 108 6.04 -7.48 -10.64
N ILE A 109 6.13 -7.40 -11.98
CA ILE A 109 5.01 -7.69 -12.89
C ILE A 109 4.48 -9.13 -12.76
N SER A 110 5.33 -10.08 -12.36
CA SER A 110 4.97 -11.48 -12.20
C SER A 110 3.95 -11.72 -11.08
N TYR A 111 3.77 -10.79 -10.13
CA TYR A 111 2.66 -10.88 -9.18
C TYR A 111 1.32 -10.97 -9.92
N SER A 112 1.14 -10.14 -10.96
CA SER A 112 -0.07 -10.15 -11.77
C SER A 112 -0.24 -11.46 -12.55
N TYR A 113 0.85 -12.01 -13.11
CA TYR A 113 0.81 -13.27 -13.85
C TYR A 113 0.45 -14.46 -12.96
N LEU A 114 1.05 -14.52 -11.77
CA LEU A 114 0.72 -15.51 -10.74
C LEU A 114 -0.72 -15.37 -10.28
N TYR A 115 -1.20 -14.14 -10.10
CA TYR A 115 -2.60 -13.91 -9.75
C TYR A 115 -3.56 -14.44 -10.82
N ILE A 116 -3.29 -14.14 -12.10
CA ILE A 116 -4.10 -14.62 -13.22
C ILE A 116 -4.05 -16.15 -13.30
N SER A 117 -2.89 -16.78 -13.11
CA SER A 117 -2.76 -18.25 -13.20
C SER A 117 -3.65 -18.98 -12.19
N LYS A 118 -3.90 -18.38 -11.03
CA LYS A 118 -4.79 -18.94 -10.02
C LYS A 118 -6.26 -18.58 -10.22
N ALA A 119 -6.55 -17.41 -10.78
CA ALA A 119 -7.90 -16.89 -10.94
C ALA A 119 -8.57 -17.34 -12.26
N GLU A 120 -7.79 -17.52 -13.33
CA GLU A 120 -8.26 -17.97 -14.64
C GLU A 120 -8.27 -19.50 -14.72
N LYS A 121 -9.38 -20.08 -15.20
CA LYS A 121 -9.58 -21.54 -15.25
C LYS A 121 -9.24 -22.13 -16.62
N ARG A 122 -8.96 -21.30 -17.62
CA ARG A 122 -8.53 -21.75 -18.95
C ARG A 122 -7.19 -22.48 -18.85
N ARG A 123 -7.20 -23.75 -19.26
CA ARG A 123 -5.99 -24.58 -19.35
C ARG A 123 -4.98 -23.93 -20.32
N ASN A 124 -3.71 -23.91 -19.93
CA ASN A 124 -2.60 -23.39 -20.74
C ASN A 124 -2.74 -21.92 -21.17
N PHE A 125 -3.54 -21.11 -20.46
CA PHE A 125 -3.66 -19.69 -20.78
C PHE A 125 -2.47 -18.87 -20.27
N VAL A 126 -1.96 -19.22 -19.09
CA VAL A 126 -0.85 -18.50 -18.45
C VAL A 126 0.45 -19.26 -18.64
N ASP A 127 1.50 -18.54 -19.05
CA ASP A 127 2.87 -19.03 -19.07
C ASP A 127 3.64 -18.48 -17.86
N LEU A 128 4.14 -19.36 -17.00
CA LEU A 128 4.98 -19.00 -15.84
C LEU A 128 6.46 -19.35 -16.05
N GLU A 129 6.85 -19.92 -17.19
CA GLU A 129 8.25 -20.24 -17.47
C GLU A 129 9.16 -18.99 -17.45
N PRO A 130 8.78 -17.82 -18.00
CA PRO A 130 9.61 -16.62 -17.88
C PRO A 130 9.79 -16.17 -16.42
N THR A 131 8.73 -16.27 -15.61
CA THR A 131 8.79 -15.95 -14.18
C THR A 131 9.73 -16.94 -13.47
N LYS A 132 9.59 -18.24 -13.73
CA LYS A 132 10.47 -19.27 -13.17
C LYS A 132 11.94 -19.01 -13.48
N LYS A 133 12.27 -18.78 -14.76
CA LYS A 133 13.64 -18.50 -15.21
C LYS A 133 14.22 -17.27 -14.52
N PHE A 134 13.42 -16.22 -14.38
CA PHE A 134 13.85 -15.04 -13.63
C PHE A 134 14.15 -15.38 -12.18
N LEU A 135 13.22 -16.03 -11.47
CA LEU A 135 13.39 -16.34 -10.04
C LEU A 135 14.58 -17.28 -9.79
N ASP A 136 14.79 -18.25 -10.68
CA ASP A 136 15.92 -19.17 -10.56
C ASP A 136 17.26 -18.44 -10.70
N ALA A 137 17.42 -17.61 -11.74
CA ALA A 137 18.63 -16.81 -11.91
C ALA A 137 18.79 -15.79 -10.77
N HIS A 138 17.71 -15.10 -10.40
CA HIS A 138 17.72 -14.06 -9.37
C HIS A 138 18.18 -14.58 -8.01
N LEU A 139 17.78 -15.80 -7.62
CA LEU A 139 18.13 -16.35 -6.31
C LEU A 139 19.42 -17.17 -6.34
N PHE A 140 19.59 -18.03 -7.34
CA PHE A 140 20.59 -19.10 -7.30
C PHE A 140 21.84 -18.84 -8.16
N GLU A 141 21.80 -17.94 -9.13
CA GLU A 141 22.99 -17.58 -9.91
C GLU A 141 23.77 -16.45 -9.24
N ASP A 142 25.09 -16.44 -9.42
CA ASP A 142 25.93 -15.36 -8.94
C ASP A 142 25.70 -14.07 -9.74
N ASP A 143 25.77 -12.93 -9.07
CA ASP A 143 25.74 -11.62 -9.71
C ASP A 143 26.62 -10.60 -8.98
N ASN A 144 26.85 -9.46 -9.62
CA ASN A 144 27.74 -8.42 -9.12
C ASN A 144 27.32 -7.84 -7.75
N TRP A 145 26.02 -7.75 -7.46
CA TRP A 145 25.51 -7.24 -6.18
C TRP A 145 25.69 -8.25 -5.06
N LYS A 146 25.36 -9.54 -5.30
CA LYS A 146 25.66 -10.62 -4.35
C LYS A 146 27.15 -10.72 -4.00
N SER A 147 28.02 -10.39 -4.96
CA SER A 147 29.49 -10.43 -4.74
C SER A 147 30.00 -9.38 -3.75
N GLY A 148 29.26 -8.28 -3.54
CA GLY A 148 29.67 -7.18 -2.65
C GLY A 148 30.83 -6.31 -3.14
N LYS A 149 31.44 -6.60 -4.30
CA LYS A 149 32.74 -6.01 -4.70
C LYS A 149 32.68 -4.54 -5.11
N ASN A 150 31.53 -4.05 -5.59
CA ASN A 150 31.38 -2.70 -6.15
C ASN A 150 30.18 -1.95 -5.53
N PRO A 151 30.26 -1.54 -4.25
CA PRO A 151 29.14 -0.92 -3.53
C PRO A 151 28.61 0.37 -4.17
N GLY A 152 29.48 1.15 -4.82
CA GLY A 152 29.14 2.51 -5.25
C GLY A 152 28.66 3.40 -4.08
N LYS A 153 28.03 4.54 -4.39
CA LYS A 153 27.50 5.45 -3.37
C LYS A 153 26.25 4.90 -2.66
N GLU A 154 25.47 4.07 -3.35
CA GLU A 154 24.20 3.51 -2.84
C GLU A 154 24.40 2.27 -1.93
N GLY A 155 25.62 1.70 -1.89
CA GLY A 155 25.91 0.53 -1.05
C GLY A 155 25.34 -0.78 -1.59
N LYS A 156 25.49 -1.02 -2.90
CA LYS A 156 25.01 -2.21 -3.63
C LYS A 156 25.83 -3.46 -3.32
N THR A 157 25.78 -3.92 -2.07
CA THR A 157 26.57 -5.05 -1.55
C THR A 157 25.77 -6.31 -1.26
N ILE A 158 24.45 -6.24 -1.44
CA ILE A 158 23.51 -7.36 -1.28
C ILE A 158 22.51 -7.30 -2.43
N LEU A 159 21.81 -8.41 -2.71
CA LEU A 159 20.87 -8.50 -3.83
C LEU A 159 19.76 -7.43 -3.74
N TRP A 160 19.19 -7.27 -2.55
CA TRP A 160 18.15 -6.29 -2.25
C TRP A 160 18.71 -5.16 -1.40
N TRP A 161 19.62 -4.38 -1.98
CA TRP A 161 20.36 -3.31 -1.30
C TRP A 161 19.53 -2.04 -1.03
N TRP A 162 18.27 -2.00 -1.49
CA TRP A 162 17.33 -0.91 -1.24
C TRP A 162 15.99 -1.44 -0.74
N CYS A 163 15.30 -0.68 0.11
CA CYS A 163 14.11 -1.17 0.82
C CYS A 163 12.93 -1.49 -0.11
N ASP A 164 12.81 -0.81 -1.24
CA ASP A 164 11.69 -0.95 -2.17
C ASP A 164 11.65 -2.36 -2.78
N ALA A 165 12.81 -3.01 -2.92
CA ALA A 165 12.95 -4.39 -3.39
C ALA A 165 12.09 -5.38 -2.59
N LEU A 166 11.78 -5.05 -1.32
CA LEU A 166 10.98 -5.88 -0.43
C LEU A 166 9.48 -5.93 -0.80
N PHE A 167 9.02 -5.03 -1.68
CA PHE A 167 7.73 -5.16 -2.36
C PHE A 167 7.84 -5.91 -3.69
N MET A 168 8.94 -5.70 -4.42
CA MET A 168 9.05 -6.13 -5.82
C MET A 168 9.20 -7.66 -5.95
N ALA A 169 10.10 -8.26 -5.18
CA ALA A 169 10.43 -9.69 -5.31
C ALA A 169 9.76 -10.60 -4.27
N PRO A 170 9.75 -10.30 -2.95
CA PRO A 170 9.25 -11.23 -1.95
C PRO A 170 7.78 -11.67 -2.12
N PRO A 171 6.80 -10.79 -2.42
CA PRO A 171 5.43 -11.23 -2.68
C PRO A 171 5.31 -12.19 -3.87
N VAL A 172 6.13 -11.99 -4.92
CA VAL A 172 6.18 -12.87 -6.09
C VAL A 172 6.76 -14.24 -5.72
N LEU A 173 7.90 -14.25 -5.00
CA LEU A 173 8.54 -15.47 -4.51
C LEU A 173 7.60 -16.30 -3.64
N ASN A 174 6.89 -15.64 -2.71
CA ASN A 174 5.94 -16.28 -1.82
C ASN A 174 4.77 -16.93 -2.60
N LEU A 175 4.17 -16.21 -3.55
CA LEU A 175 3.11 -16.77 -4.40
C LEU A 175 3.62 -17.91 -5.29
N TYR A 176 4.81 -17.78 -5.87
CA TYR A 176 5.40 -18.80 -6.71
C TYR A 176 5.70 -20.08 -5.92
N ALA A 177 6.29 -19.94 -4.72
CA ALA A 177 6.53 -21.04 -3.79
C ALA A 177 5.24 -21.78 -3.45
N LYS A 178 4.18 -21.04 -3.11
CA LYS A 178 2.84 -21.56 -2.80
C LYS A 178 2.22 -22.32 -3.96
N TYR A 179 2.26 -21.77 -5.17
CA TYR A 179 1.59 -22.36 -6.34
C TYR A 179 2.34 -23.54 -6.94
N THR A 180 3.66 -23.59 -6.77
CA THR A 180 4.48 -24.69 -7.28
C THR A 180 4.87 -25.71 -6.20
N ASN A 181 4.46 -25.48 -4.95
CA ASN A 181 4.81 -26.31 -3.80
C ASN A 181 6.32 -26.52 -3.65
N GLN A 182 7.10 -25.45 -3.85
CA GLN A 182 8.56 -25.45 -3.77
C GLN A 182 9.03 -24.51 -2.65
N PRO A 183 9.13 -25.00 -1.39
CA PRO A 183 9.49 -24.16 -0.24
C PRO A 183 10.90 -23.55 -0.33
N LYS A 184 11.80 -24.13 -1.14
CA LYS A 184 13.15 -23.58 -1.38
C LYS A 184 13.18 -22.08 -1.77
N TYR A 185 12.13 -21.59 -2.43
CA TYR A 185 12.02 -20.17 -2.79
C TYR A 185 11.74 -19.28 -1.56
N LEU A 186 11.05 -19.80 -0.53
CA LEU A 186 10.85 -19.09 0.73
C LEU A 186 12.16 -19.02 1.54
N GLU A 187 12.95 -20.09 1.55
CA GLU A 187 14.26 -20.08 2.25
C GLU A 187 15.22 -19.05 1.66
N GLU A 188 15.33 -19.03 0.34
CA GLU A 188 16.15 -18.03 -0.35
C GLU A 188 15.58 -16.62 -0.19
N MET A 189 14.25 -16.46 -0.26
CA MET A 189 13.59 -15.19 0.04
C MET A 189 13.97 -14.71 1.45
N HIS A 190 13.91 -15.58 2.46
CA HIS A 190 14.24 -15.22 3.84
C HIS A 190 15.70 -14.78 3.98
N LYS A 191 16.63 -15.52 3.37
CA LYS A 191 18.06 -15.15 3.35
C LYS A 191 18.28 -13.73 2.83
N PHE A 192 17.74 -13.40 1.66
CA PHE A 192 17.93 -12.07 1.08
C PHE A 192 17.13 -10.98 1.82
N TYR A 193 15.95 -11.31 2.36
CA TYR A 193 15.17 -10.38 3.19
C TYR A 193 15.94 -10.00 4.46
N MET A 194 16.56 -10.98 5.13
CA MET A 194 17.35 -10.75 6.34
C MET A 194 18.58 -9.88 6.08
N GLN A 195 19.21 -10.00 4.91
CA GLN A 195 20.30 -9.09 4.51
C GLN A 195 19.81 -7.64 4.46
N THR A 196 18.69 -7.38 3.78
CA THR A 196 18.10 -6.03 3.70
C THR A 196 17.65 -5.52 5.06
N TYR A 197 16.98 -6.35 5.86
CA TYR A 197 16.55 -6.02 7.22
C TYR A 197 17.75 -5.60 8.08
N ASN A 198 18.80 -6.42 8.12
CA ASN A 198 19.98 -6.14 8.93
C ASN A 198 20.72 -4.88 8.49
N GLN A 199 20.66 -4.54 7.19
CA GLN A 199 21.36 -3.40 6.62
C GLN A 199 20.57 -2.08 6.74
N LEU A 200 19.24 -2.13 6.63
CA LEU A 200 18.41 -0.94 6.41
C LEU A 200 17.32 -0.70 7.47
N TYR A 201 16.93 -1.70 8.25
CA TYR A 201 15.92 -1.50 9.29
C TYR A 201 16.53 -0.82 10.51
N ASP A 202 16.02 0.36 10.82
CA ASP A 202 16.38 1.09 12.02
C ASP A 202 15.50 0.60 13.18
N LYS A 203 16.09 -0.15 14.11
CA LYS A 203 15.36 -0.74 15.25
C LYS A 203 14.85 0.29 16.26
N GLU A 204 15.49 1.47 16.33
CA GLU A 204 15.04 2.56 17.21
C GLU A 204 13.82 3.24 16.61
N GLU A 205 13.90 3.55 15.32
CA GLU A 205 12.86 4.30 14.61
C GLU A 205 11.74 3.41 14.08
N LYS A 206 11.96 2.09 14.01
CA LYS A 206 11.04 1.07 13.45
C LYS A 206 10.67 1.35 11.99
N LEU A 207 11.64 1.84 11.21
CA LEU A 207 11.50 2.25 9.82
C LEU A 207 12.71 1.80 9.01
N PHE A 208 12.53 1.65 7.71
CA PHE A 208 13.60 1.33 6.77
C PHE A 208 14.22 2.59 6.16
N ALA A 209 15.54 2.71 6.26
CA ALA A 209 16.31 3.58 5.39
C ALA A 209 16.19 3.07 3.95
N ARG A 210 16.15 3.98 2.96
CA ARG A 210 15.97 3.57 1.55
C ARG A 210 17.14 2.72 1.05
N ASP A 211 18.36 3.13 1.37
CA ASP A 211 19.62 2.45 1.07
C ASP A 211 20.72 2.99 2.01
N MET A 212 21.97 2.54 1.83
CA MET A 212 23.09 2.88 2.73
C MET A 212 23.43 4.37 2.81
N ARG A 213 22.98 5.21 1.88
CA ARG A 213 23.21 6.66 1.96
C ARG A 213 22.46 7.29 3.12
N PHE A 214 21.34 6.69 3.53
CA PHE A 214 20.44 7.21 4.55
C PHE A 214 20.65 6.55 5.93
N VAL A 215 21.52 5.55 6.01
CA VAL A 215 21.93 4.94 7.28
C VAL A 215 22.98 5.83 7.95
N TRP A 216 22.67 6.33 9.14
CA TRP A 216 23.59 7.15 9.92
C TRP A 216 24.79 6.34 10.41
N LYS A 217 25.98 6.93 10.29
CA LYS A 217 27.25 6.39 10.79
C LYS A 217 27.80 7.21 11.96
N GLY A 218 27.02 8.15 12.48
CA GLY A 218 27.38 9.01 13.60
C GLY A 218 28.38 10.11 13.24
N ASN A 219 28.42 10.56 11.98
CA ASN A 219 29.40 11.54 11.52
C ASN A 219 28.78 12.71 10.73
N LYS A 220 29.57 13.75 10.48
CA LYS A 220 29.12 15.00 9.83
C LYS A 220 28.57 14.81 8.41
N LYS A 221 28.82 13.67 7.75
CA LYS A 221 28.36 13.38 6.39
C LYS A 221 27.02 12.64 6.36
N ASP A 222 26.47 12.29 7.52
CA ASP A 222 25.15 11.65 7.59
C ASP A 222 24.09 12.56 6.98
N LEU A 223 23.27 12.01 6.07
CA LEU A 223 22.17 12.74 5.45
C LEU A 223 21.06 12.96 6.46
N LYS A 224 20.57 14.19 6.55
CA LYS A 224 19.55 14.61 7.53
C LYS A 224 18.45 15.38 6.83
N GLU A 225 17.26 15.26 7.38
CA GLU A 225 16.17 16.18 7.07
C GLU A 225 16.51 17.61 7.51
N LYS A 226 15.76 18.59 7.02
CA LYS A 226 15.94 20.01 7.39
C LYS A 226 15.83 20.25 8.91
N ASN A 227 15.03 19.45 9.60
CA ASN A 227 14.87 19.50 11.06
C ASN A 227 15.94 18.69 11.84
N GLY A 228 16.95 18.16 11.14
CA GLY A 228 18.06 17.42 11.73
C GLY A 228 17.81 15.94 12.02
N LYS A 229 16.62 15.40 11.74
CA LYS A 229 16.28 13.99 11.95
C LYS A 229 16.80 13.09 10.83
N LYS A 230 16.78 11.76 11.08
CA LYS A 230 17.03 10.72 10.08
C LYS A 230 16.00 10.83 8.92
N ILE A 231 16.44 10.50 7.71
CA ILE A 231 15.58 10.52 6.51
C ILE A 231 14.91 9.16 6.36
N PHE A 232 13.59 9.14 6.58
CA PHE A 232 12.75 7.99 6.25
C PHE A 232 11.71 8.42 5.22
N TRP A 233 11.83 7.84 4.02
CA TRP A 233 10.95 8.14 2.91
C TRP A 233 9.65 7.35 3.04
N SER A 234 8.52 8.05 2.88
CA SER A 234 7.20 7.45 3.07
C SER A 234 6.94 6.32 2.07
N ARG A 235 7.03 6.57 0.76
CA ARG A 235 6.80 5.50 -0.23
C ARG A 235 7.80 4.34 -0.07
N GLY A 236 9.05 4.60 0.31
CA GLY A 236 10.03 3.56 0.64
C GLY A 236 9.54 2.61 1.73
N ASN A 237 9.06 3.15 2.85
CA ASN A 237 8.46 2.37 3.92
C ASN A 237 7.09 1.78 3.54
N GLY A 238 6.35 2.44 2.64
CA GLY A 238 5.11 1.94 2.05
C GLY A 238 5.33 0.66 1.26
N TRP A 239 6.39 0.58 0.47
CA TRP A 239 6.80 -0.65 -0.21
C TRP A 239 7.00 -1.79 0.77
N VAL A 240 7.78 -1.57 1.82
CA VAL A 240 8.07 -2.63 2.80
C VAL A 240 6.80 -3.07 3.54
N LEU A 241 6.01 -2.13 4.07
CA LEU A 241 4.83 -2.46 4.87
C LEU A 241 3.72 -3.09 4.01
N GLY A 242 3.51 -2.59 2.79
CA GLY A 242 2.63 -3.20 1.80
C GLY A 242 3.12 -4.57 1.35
N GLY A 243 4.42 -4.74 1.15
CA GLY A 243 5.05 -6.02 0.82
C GLY A 243 4.82 -7.06 1.92
N LEU A 244 5.00 -6.68 3.20
CA LEU A 244 4.73 -7.53 4.35
C LEU A 244 3.26 -7.99 4.40
N ALA A 245 2.31 -7.08 4.16
CA ALA A 245 0.89 -7.44 4.08
C ALA A 245 0.64 -8.46 2.94
N LEU A 246 1.22 -8.26 1.75
CA LEU A 246 1.10 -9.22 0.64
C LEU A 246 1.76 -10.58 0.93
N ILE A 247 2.92 -10.59 1.60
CA ILE A 247 3.61 -11.82 2.01
C ILE A 247 2.73 -12.59 2.99
N LEU A 248 2.30 -11.93 4.08
CA LEU A 248 1.53 -12.57 5.14
C LEU A 248 0.12 -13.00 4.71
N ASP A 249 -0.45 -12.40 3.65
CA ASP A 249 -1.73 -12.80 3.05
C ASP A 249 -1.70 -14.20 2.45
N ASP A 250 -0.53 -14.64 1.97
CA ASP A 250 -0.38 -15.89 1.21
C ASP A 250 0.64 -16.87 1.80
N MET A 251 1.50 -16.44 2.73
CA MET A 251 2.52 -17.25 3.40
C MET A 251 1.89 -18.39 4.24
N PRO A 252 2.45 -19.62 4.20
CA PRO A 252 1.98 -20.72 5.04
C PRO A 252 1.97 -20.34 6.53
N LYS A 253 0.91 -20.72 7.26
CA LYS A 253 0.75 -20.35 8.68
C LYS A 253 1.80 -20.97 9.59
N ASP A 254 2.36 -22.09 9.17
CA ASP A 254 3.37 -22.91 9.84
C ASP A 254 4.78 -22.72 9.27
N TYR A 255 5.00 -21.74 8.40
CA TYR A 255 6.34 -21.41 7.92
C TYR A 255 7.25 -20.99 9.08
N GLU A 256 8.45 -21.57 9.16
CA GLU A 256 9.34 -21.45 10.34
C GLU A 256 9.74 -20.01 10.67
N HIS A 257 9.88 -19.15 9.66
CA HIS A 257 10.26 -17.75 9.83
C HIS A 257 9.07 -16.79 9.83
N ARG A 258 7.82 -17.29 9.84
CA ARG A 258 6.63 -16.43 9.77
C ARG A 258 6.59 -15.38 10.88
N ASP A 259 6.99 -15.74 12.10
CA ASP A 259 6.96 -14.83 13.25
C ASP A 259 7.86 -13.60 13.06
N PHE A 260 8.98 -13.74 12.35
CA PHE A 260 9.81 -12.59 11.98
C PHE A 260 9.01 -11.57 11.16
N TYR A 261 8.31 -12.02 10.11
CA TYR A 261 7.52 -11.13 9.25
C TYR A 261 6.33 -10.52 9.99
N VAL A 262 5.67 -11.28 10.86
CA VAL A 262 4.56 -10.78 11.69
C VAL A 262 5.04 -9.69 12.65
N ASN A 263 6.17 -9.91 13.34
CA ASN A 263 6.71 -8.94 14.30
C ASN A 263 7.19 -7.67 13.59
N LEU A 264 7.92 -7.81 12.47
CA LEU A 264 8.34 -6.66 11.67
C LEU A 264 7.14 -5.85 11.16
N TYR A 265 6.11 -6.52 10.65
CA TYR A 265 4.87 -5.88 10.24
C TYR A 265 4.24 -5.07 11.37
N LYS A 266 4.12 -5.66 12.57
CA LYS A 266 3.50 -5.00 13.74
C LYS A 266 4.31 -3.80 14.22
N GLU A 267 5.64 -3.91 14.28
CA GLU A 267 6.51 -2.80 14.68
C GLU A 267 6.40 -1.62 13.73
N MET A 268 6.50 -1.88 12.43
CA MET A 268 6.36 -0.85 11.40
C MET A 268 4.95 -0.26 11.40
N ALA A 269 3.90 -1.08 11.47
CA ALA A 269 2.51 -0.62 11.49
C ALA A 269 2.25 0.31 12.68
N ALA A 270 2.72 -0.05 13.88
CA ALA A 270 2.61 0.79 15.06
C ALA A 270 3.30 2.15 14.85
N ARG A 271 4.52 2.16 14.30
CA ARG A 271 5.24 3.41 14.02
C ARG A 271 4.56 4.26 12.97
N ILE A 272 4.07 3.66 11.88
CA ILE A 272 3.37 4.38 10.82
C ILE A 272 2.07 5.00 11.34
N LEU A 273 1.33 4.30 12.22
CA LEU A 273 0.15 4.85 12.89
C LEU A 273 0.48 6.09 13.74
N GLU A 274 1.60 6.06 14.48
CA GLU A 274 2.06 7.21 15.28
C GLU A 274 2.39 8.45 14.42
N LEU A 275 2.87 8.23 13.19
CA LEU A 275 3.32 9.28 12.27
C LEU A 275 2.21 9.80 11.36
N GLN A 276 0.96 9.36 11.54
CA GLN A 276 -0.16 9.84 10.74
C GLN A 276 -0.51 11.29 11.07
N HIS A 277 -0.66 12.14 10.05
CA HIS A 277 -1.08 13.52 10.24
C HIS A 277 -2.58 13.70 10.46
N GLU A 278 -2.95 14.91 10.86
CA GLU A 278 -4.33 15.32 11.13
C GLU A 278 -5.25 15.14 9.91
N ASP A 279 -4.77 15.41 8.70
CA ASP A 279 -5.51 15.20 7.45
C ASP A 279 -5.59 13.72 7.01
N GLY A 280 -4.94 12.82 7.75
CA GLY A 280 -4.92 11.39 7.49
C GLY A 280 -3.85 10.90 6.52
N LEU A 281 -3.12 11.80 5.86
CA LEU A 281 -2.09 11.47 4.88
C LEU A 281 -0.68 11.61 5.47
N TRP A 282 0.22 10.75 5.04
CA TRP A 282 1.64 10.87 5.35
C TRP A 282 2.32 11.76 4.32
N ARG A 283 3.26 12.60 4.77
CA ARG A 283 4.10 13.38 3.86
C ARG A 283 5.21 12.48 3.32
N THR A 284 5.84 12.89 2.23
CA THR A 284 6.92 12.11 1.62
C THR A 284 8.12 11.91 2.58
N SER A 285 8.38 12.85 3.50
CA SER A 285 9.25 12.63 4.67
C SER A 285 8.42 12.25 5.89
N LEU A 286 8.74 11.10 6.50
CA LEU A 286 8.06 10.60 7.69
C LEU A 286 8.42 11.36 8.97
N LEU A 287 9.67 11.85 9.07
CA LEU A 287 10.16 12.51 10.28
C LEU A 287 10.28 14.03 10.15
N SER A 288 10.18 14.58 8.94
CA SER A 288 10.16 16.02 8.64
C SER A 288 8.96 16.41 7.79
N PRO A 289 7.73 16.06 8.20
CA PRO A 289 6.53 16.34 7.43
C PRO A 289 6.25 17.83 7.24
N GLU A 290 6.70 18.69 8.15
CA GLU A 290 6.63 20.15 8.04
C GLU A 290 7.36 20.71 6.81
N SER A 291 8.23 19.90 6.18
CA SER A 291 8.88 20.27 4.92
C SER A 291 7.93 20.24 3.71
N PHE A 292 6.70 19.71 3.87
CA PHE A 292 5.74 19.52 2.79
C PHE A 292 4.34 20.02 3.20
N ASN A 293 3.76 20.88 2.38
CA ASN A 293 2.48 21.53 2.67
C ASN A 293 1.25 20.63 2.45
N HIS A 294 1.44 19.44 1.87
CA HIS A 294 0.37 18.50 1.57
C HIS A 294 0.87 17.05 1.73
N GLY A 295 -0.03 16.13 2.10
CA GLY A 295 0.26 14.70 2.14
C GLY A 295 0.55 14.11 0.75
N GLU A 296 1.27 13.00 0.71
CA GLU A 296 1.64 12.28 -0.51
C GLU A 296 0.83 10.98 -0.62
N VAL A 297 0.21 10.77 -1.78
CA VAL A 297 -0.85 9.75 -1.95
C VAL A 297 -0.32 8.34 -2.09
N SER A 298 0.82 8.11 -2.76
CA SER A 298 1.29 6.74 -3.00
C SER A 298 1.75 6.05 -1.71
N GLY A 299 2.60 6.70 -0.90
CA GLY A 299 3.02 6.18 0.40
C GLY A 299 1.83 5.96 1.33
N SER A 300 0.93 6.95 1.41
CA SER A 300 -0.32 6.86 2.18
C SER A 300 -1.24 5.72 1.71
N GLY A 301 -1.28 5.46 0.40
CA GLY A 301 -2.03 4.34 -0.19
C GLY A 301 -1.52 2.99 0.28
N PHE A 302 -0.20 2.77 0.26
CA PHE A 302 0.40 1.54 0.78
C PHE A 302 0.14 1.34 2.27
N TYR A 303 0.25 2.40 3.08
CA TYR A 303 -0.06 2.30 4.51
C TYR A 303 -1.53 2.00 4.76
N THR A 304 -2.43 2.68 4.06
CA THR A 304 -3.87 2.44 4.18
C THR A 304 -4.20 0.99 3.83
N PHE A 305 -3.62 0.46 2.73
CA PHE A 305 -3.73 -0.95 2.37
C PHE A 305 -3.24 -1.87 3.49
N ALA A 306 -2.00 -1.69 3.94
CA ALA A 306 -1.37 -2.62 4.87
C ALA A 306 -2.02 -2.57 6.27
N LEU A 307 -2.42 -1.39 6.74
CA LEU A 307 -3.11 -1.22 8.02
C LEU A 307 -4.53 -1.78 7.97
N ALA A 308 -5.29 -1.50 6.90
CA ALA A 308 -6.62 -2.09 6.70
C ALA A 308 -6.53 -3.62 6.66
N TRP A 309 -5.58 -4.17 5.89
CA TRP A 309 -5.31 -5.60 5.84
C TRP A 309 -5.00 -6.18 7.22
N GLY A 310 -4.20 -5.50 8.03
CA GLY A 310 -3.86 -5.94 9.39
C GLY A 310 -5.05 -6.03 10.31
N ILE A 311 -5.95 -5.05 10.24
CA ILE A 311 -7.20 -5.05 11.02
C ILE A 311 -8.09 -6.20 10.54
N ASN A 312 -8.31 -6.32 9.24
CA ASN A 312 -9.16 -7.34 8.63
C ASN A 312 -8.71 -8.77 8.93
N ASN A 313 -7.40 -8.98 9.13
CA ASN A 313 -6.80 -10.29 9.38
C ASN A 313 -6.39 -10.49 10.86
N GLY A 314 -6.77 -9.59 11.76
CA GLY A 314 -6.53 -9.73 13.21
C GLY A 314 -5.08 -9.54 13.67
N PHE A 315 -4.23 -8.93 12.83
CA PHE A 315 -2.87 -8.55 13.22
C PHE A 315 -2.82 -7.20 13.96
N LEU A 316 -3.80 -6.33 13.72
CA LEU A 316 -3.96 -5.04 14.37
C LEU A 316 -5.33 -4.94 15.06
N ASP A 317 -5.37 -4.18 16.15
CA ASP A 317 -6.59 -3.91 16.91
C ASP A 317 -7.57 -3.04 16.12
N LYS A 318 -8.88 -3.36 16.20
CA LYS A 318 -9.97 -2.63 15.54
C LYS A 318 -10.02 -1.14 15.92
N LYS A 319 -9.48 -0.72 17.07
CA LYS A 319 -9.38 0.69 17.45
C LYS A 319 -8.66 1.55 16.41
N HIS A 320 -7.79 0.95 15.59
CA HIS A 320 -7.05 1.63 14.53
C HIS A 320 -7.89 1.86 13.26
N ALA A 321 -9.12 1.34 13.18
CA ALA A 321 -9.99 1.53 12.01
C ALA A 321 -10.30 3.01 11.75
N SER A 322 -10.39 3.84 12.79
CA SER A 322 -10.58 5.29 12.66
C SER A 322 -9.44 5.98 11.89
N ALA A 323 -8.19 5.59 12.16
CA ALA A 323 -6.99 6.08 11.47
C ALA A 323 -7.01 5.69 9.98
N VAL A 324 -7.39 4.45 9.68
CA VAL A 324 -7.50 3.94 8.31
C VAL A 324 -8.64 4.61 7.54
N LYS A 325 -9.82 4.77 8.15
CA LYS A 325 -10.97 5.50 7.57
C LYS A 325 -10.58 6.95 7.27
N LYS A 326 -9.80 7.60 8.15
CA LYS A 326 -9.27 8.95 7.94
C LYS A 326 -8.31 9.02 6.75
N ALA A 327 -7.37 8.07 6.65
CA ALA A 327 -6.45 7.98 5.52
C ALA A 327 -7.18 7.78 4.19
N TRP A 328 -8.16 6.88 4.14
CA TRP A 328 -8.97 6.66 2.95
C TRP A 328 -9.71 7.93 2.50
N LYS A 329 -10.29 8.70 3.43
CA LYS A 329 -10.92 9.99 3.11
C LYS A 329 -9.92 10.97 2.48
N GLY A 330 -8.71 11.06 3.02
CA GLY A 330 -7.63 11.89 2.44
C GLY A 330 -7.24 11.42 1.03
N LEU A 331 -7.11 10.11 0.81
CA LEU A 331 -6.81 9.55 -0.50
C LEU A 331 -7.92 9.83 -1.52
N ALA A 332 -9.17 9.58 -1.15
CA ALA A 332 -10.32 9.80 -2.02
C ALA A 332 -10.49 11.28 -2.39
N ALA A 333 -10.18 12.21 -1.49
CA ALA A 333 -10.20 13.64 -1.76
C ALA A 333 -9.12 14.10 -2.77
N CYS A 334 -8.08 13.28 -2.99
CA CYS A 334 -7.02 13.56 -3.97
C CYS A 334 -7.33 12.98 -5.37
N GLN A 335 -8.44 12.26 -5.53
CA GLN A 335 -8.88 11.78 -6.83
C GLN A 335 -9.63 12.89 -7.57
N HIS A 336 -9.24 13.14 -8.82
CA HIS A 336 -9.93 14.06 -9.72
C HIS A 336 -11.25 13.46 -10.21
N GLU A 337 -12.16 14.30 -10.72
CA GLU A 337 -13.48 13.87 -11.18
C GLU A 337 -13.43 12.83 -12.32
N ASP A 338 -12.40 12.90 -13.17
CA ASP A 338 -12.14 12.00 -14.29
C ASP A 338 -11.52 10.65 -13.86
N GLY A 339 -11.15 10.52 -12.58
CA GLY A 339 -10.57 9.30 -12.02
C GLY A 339 -9.08 9.37 -11.73
N ARG A 340 -8.35 10.42 -12.18
CA ARG A 340 -6.92 10.57 -11.92
C ARG A 340 -6.62 10.57 -10.42
N VAL A 341 -5.66 9.76 -10.00
CA VAL A 341 -5.14 9.77 -8.63
C VAL A 341 -3.99 10.79 -8.56
N GLY A 342 -4.28 11.97 -8.00
CA GLY A 342 -3.34 13.09 -7.86
C GLY A 342 -2.45 13.01 -6.61
N TRP A 343 -1.60 14.03 -6.39
CA TRP A 343 -0.69 14.12 -5.24
C TRP A 343 0.26 12.93 -5.09
N VAL A 344 0.60 12.28 -6.21
CA VAL A 344 1.56 11.19 -6.25
C VAL A 344 2.94 11.76 -6.59
N GLN A 345 3.92 11.55 -5.71
CA GLN A 345 5.31 11.90 -6.02
C GLN A 345 5.81 11.01 -7.17
N ASN A 346 6.47 11.62 -8.16
CA ASN A 346 7.10 10.91 -9.28
C ASN A 346 8.19 9.91 -8.83
N ILE A 347 8.70 9.11 -9.77
CA ILE A 347 9.79 8.16 -9.53
C ILE A 347 10.95 8.84 -8.79
N GLY A 348 11.43 8.22 -7.72
CA GLY A 348 12.44 8.80 -6.85
C GLY A 348 12.96 7.81 -5.81
N ALA A 349 13.91 8.26 -5.01
CA ALA A 349 14.60 7.47 -3.98
C ALA A 349 14.73 8.20 -2.64
N SER A 350 14.01 9.32 -2.48
CA SER A 350 14.07 10.23 -1.34
C SER A 350 12.78 11.05 -1.24
N PRO A 351 12.55 11.73 -0.10
CA PRO A 351 11.49 12.74 0.03
C PRO A 351 11.59 13.83 -1.03
N GLU A 352 10.57 13.96 -1.90
CA GLU A 352 10.46 15.00 -2.93
C GLU A 352 9.00 15.46 -3.07
N PRO A 353 8.74 16.72 -3.46
CA PRO A 353 7.38 17.25 -3.53
C PRO A 353 6.53 16.54 -4.60
N ALA A 354 5.22 16.63 -4.40
CA ALA A 354 4.18 16.25 -5.34
C ALA A 354 3.23 17.45 -5.57
N SER A 355 2.36 17.36 -6.56
CA SER A 355 1.32 18.35 -6.81
C SER A 355 -0.03 17.69 -7.02
N ALA A 356 -1.11 18.47 -6.96
CA ALA A 356 -2.46 17.96 -7.20
C ALA A 356 -2.59 17.18 -8.52
N ASP A 357 -1.86 17.60 -9.56
CA ASP A 357 -1.91 16.99 -10.88
C ASP A 357 -0.86 15.90 -11.11
N SER A 358 0.10 15.69 -10.20
CA SER A 358 1.11 14.65 -10.37
C SER A 358 0.53 13.27 -10.07
N TRP A 359 0.73 12.35 -11.02
CA TRP A 359 0.18 10.99 -11.01
C TRP A 359 1.24 9.99 -11.48
N GLN A 360 1.09 8.74 -11.08
CA GLN A 360 1.87 7.60 -11.60
C GLN A 360 1.04 6.32 -11.51
N ASN A 361 1.32 5.37 -12.40
CA ASN A 361 0.67 4.04 -12.41
C ASN A 361 0.77 3.32 -11.05
N PHE A 362 1.93 3.34 -10.39
CA PHE A 362 2.11 2.75 -9.07
C PHE A 362 1.33 3.49 -7.97
N GLY A 363 1.04 4.79 -8.14
CA GLY A 363 0.16 5.56 -7.26
C GLY A 363 -1.29 5.09 -7.37
N THR A 364 -1.77 4.88 -8.60
CA THR A 364 -3.06 4.23 -8.85
C THR A 364 -3.09 2.81 -8.27
N GLY A 365 -2.00 2.04 -8.43
CA GLY A 365 -1.86 0.72 -7.81
C GLY A 365 -2.04 0.76 -6.28
N ALA A 366 -1.36 1.68 -5.60
CA ALA A 366 -1.50 1.89 -4.16
C ALA A 366 -2.92 2.29 -3.74
N PHE A 367 -3.57 3.18 -4.51
CA PHE A 367 -4.95 3.57 -4.28
C PHE A 367 -5.92 2.39 -4.40
N LEU A 368 -5.77 1.55 -5.44
CA LEU A 368 -6.57 0.34 -5.63
C LEU A 368 -6.34 -0.69 -4.53
N MET A 369 -5.10 -0.84 -4.06
CA MET A 369 -4.82 -1.69 -2.90
C MET A 369 -5.52 -1.18 -1.64
N ALA A 370 -5.43 0.11 -1.34
CA ALA A 370 -6.11 0.73 -0.20
C ALA A 370 -7.61 0.47 -0.25
N GLY A 371 -8.27 0.81 -1.38
CA GLY A 371 -9.71 0.59 -1.56
C GLY A 371 -10.10 -0.88 -1.42
N SER A 372 -9.27 -1.81 -1.91
CA SER A 372 -9.55 -3.25 -1.83
C SER A 372 -9.63 -3.81 -0.41
N GLU A 373 -8.91 -3.22 0.55
CA GLU A 373 -8.94 -3.61 1.96
C GLU A 373 -9.91 -2.77 2.78
N VAL A 374 -10.05 -1.49 2.44
CA VAL A 374 -11.03 -0.59 3.06
C VAL A 374 -12.46 -1.07 2.85
N LEU A 375 -12.78 -1.65 1.69
CA LEU A 375 -14.09 -2.27 1.41
C LEU A 375 -14.46 -3.43 2.35
N LYS A 376 -13.49 -3.99 3.08
CA LYS A 376 -13.66 -5.12 3.99
C LYS A 376 -13.62 -4.70 5.47
N LEU A 377 -13.42 -3.40 5.75
CA LEU A 377 -13.43 -2.89 7.11
C LEU A 377 -14.87 -2.79 7.61
N ASP A 378 -15.13 -3.47 8.73
CA ASP A 378 -16.38 -3.35 9.49
C ASP A 378 -16.43 -2.05 10.31
#